data_AF-A0A4Q2YYM6-F1
#
_entry.id   AF-A0A4Q2YYM6-F1
#
_cell.length_a   1.000
_cell.length_b   1.000
_cell.length_c   1.000
_cell.angle_alpha   90.00
_cell.angle_beta   90.00
_cell.angle_gamma   90.00
#
_symmetry.space_group_name_H-M   'P 1'
#
loop_
_entity.id
_entity.type
_entity.pdbx_description
1 polymer ?
#
loop_
_entity_poly.entity_id
_entity_poly.type
_entity_poly.pdbx_seq_one_letter_code
_entity_poly.pdbx_strand_id
1 'polypeptide(L)'
;AYLDLGGSGNETHAHLAADGRITIMFCAFDRSALILRIYGRGRPVLPQDAEWNALAANFTLIPGTRQIFLIDIDSVQTSCGWGVPMMELQHERDTLQKYHRQADRDLWVEKFKERTQSIDGLPTRPTDRFIAGDA
;
A
#
# COMPACT_ATOMS: atom_id res chain seq x y z
N ALA A 1 -7.79 6.77 -1.41
CA ALA A 1 -6.47 6.48 -0.81
C ALA A 1 -6.47 5.07 -0.22
N TYR A 2 -5.30 4.44 -0.04
CA TYR A 2 -5.18 3.18 0.70
C TYR A 2 -3.96 3.16 1.62
N LEU A 3 -4.06 2.38 2.70
CA LEU A 3 -3.03 2.20 3.72
C LEU A 3 -2.01 1.15 3.27
N ASP A 4 -0.72 1.44 3.44
CA ASP A 4 0.35 0.56 2.99
C ASP A 4 1.31 0.20 4.15
N LEU A 5 1.72 -1.06 4.17
CA LEU A 5 2.53 -1.66 5.23
C LEU A 5 3.97 -1.93 4.77
N GLY A 6 4.88 -1.93 5.74
CA GLY A 6 6.29 -2.25 5.51
C GLY A 6 6.54 -3.65 4.95
N GLY A 7 6.74 -3.74 3.62
CA GLY A 7 7.23 -4.94 2.94
C GLY A 7 8.70 -4.84 2.54
N SER A 8 9.23 -5.89 1.89
CA SER A 8 10.64 -6.00 1.42
C SER A 8 11.10 -4.82 0.56
N GLY A 9 10.25 -4.33 -0.34
CA GLY A 9 10.51 -3.20 -1.23
C GLY A 9 9.47 -2.09 -1.10
N ASN A 10 9.65 -1.01 -1.85
CA ASN A 10 8.76 0.15 -1.86
C ASN A 10 8.48 0.64 -3.29
N GLU A 11 8.19 -0.31 -4.19
CA GLU A 11 8.04 -0.11 -5.64
C GLU A 11 6.97 0.92 -5.98
N THR A 12 5.77 0.78 -5.42
CA THR A 12 4.67 1.72 -5.69
C THR A 12 5.04 3.13 -5.30
N HIS A 13 5.77 3.34 -4.20
CA HIS A 13 6.28 4.66 -3.85
C HIS A 13 7.20 5.20 -4.94
N ALA A 14 8.18 4.40 -5.38
CA ALA A 14 9.16 4.81 -6.38
C ALA A 14 8.48 5.21 -7.70
N HIS A 15 7.59 4.36 -8.21
CA HIS A 15 6.89 4.60 -9.47
C HIS A 15 5.92 5.78 -9.39
N LEU A 16 5.25 5.98 -8.26
CA LEU A 16 4.40 7.16 -8.06
C LEU A 16 5.21 8.45 -7.91
N ALA A 17 6.36 8.40 -7.25
CA ALA A 17 7.25 9.56 -7.16
C ALA A 17 7.84 9.94 -8.53
N ALA A 18 8.12 8.95 -9.38
CA ALA A 18 8.69 9.17 -10.71
C ALA A 18 7.66 9.62 -11.77
N ASP A 19 6.50 8.97 -11.84
CA ASP A 19 5.51 9.18 -12.91
C ASP A 19 4.11 9.50 -12.36
N GLY A 20 3.78 9.01 -11.17
CA GLY A 20 2.50 9.27 -10.50
C GLY A 20 1.32 8.48 -11.08
N ARG A 21 1.42 7.85 -12.25
CA ARG A 21 0.32 7.04 -12.79
C ARG A 21 0.10 5.76 -11.96
N ILE A 22 -1.17 5.42 -11.72
CA ILE A 22 -1.54 4.18 -11.04
C ILE A 22 -2.79 3.56 -11.66
N THR A 23 -2.86 2.23 -11.63
CA THR A 23 -4.08 1.48 -11.89
C THR A 23 -4.31 0.50 -10.75
N ILE A 24 -5.49 0.54 -10.13
CA ILE A 24 -5.93 -0.47 -9.17
C ILE A 24 -6.93 -1.37 -9.87
N MET A 25 -6.68 -2.68 -9.83
CA MET A 25 -7.54 -3.69 -10.45
C MET A 25 -8.15 -4.59 -9.38
N PHE A 26 -9.48 -4.70 -9.38
CA PHE A 26 -10.22 -5.65 -8.58
C PHE A 26 -10.75 -6.76 -9.48
N CYS A 27 -10.59 -8.00 -9.04
CA CYS A 27 -11.04 -9.19 -9.77
C CYS A 27 -12.13 -9.89 -8.95
N ALA A 28 -13.25 -10.23 -9.60
CA ALA A 28 -14.26 -11.09 -9.02
C ALA A 28 -13.87 -12.56 -9.25
N PHE A 29 -13.44 -13.21 -8.18
CA PHE A 29 -12.99 -14.61 -8.21
C PHE A 29 -14.11 -15.63 -7.94
N ASP A 30 -15.34 -15.16 -7.69
CA ASP A 30 -16.48 -15.99 -7.36
C ASP A 30 -17.49 -16.08 -8.53
N ARG A 31 -18.80 -16.00 -8.27
CA ARG A 31 -19.84 -16.38 -9.23
C ARG A 31 -19.92 -15.53 -10.50
N SER A 32 -19.61 -14.24 -10.44
CA SER A 32 -19.75 -13.36 -11.61
C SER A 32 -18.38 -12.87 -12.06
N ALA A 33 -17.91 -13.36 -13.21
CA ALA A 33 -16.69 -12.87 -13.83
C ALA A 33 -16.79 -11.36 -14.08
N LEU A 34 -15.87 -10.60 -13.46
CA LEU A 34 -15.80 -9.15 -13.57
C LEU A 34 -14.40 -8.68 -13.19
N ILE A 35 -13.92 -7.66 -13.90
CA ILE A 35 -12.77 -6.86 -13.46
C ILE A 35 -13.21 -5.40 -13.38
N LEU A 36 -12.94 -4.75 -12.26
CA LEU A 36 -13.05 -3.29 -12.08
C LEU A 36 -11.63 -2.69 -12.08
N ARG A 37 -11.42 -1.63 -12.85
CA ARG A 37 -10.18 -0.86 -12.85
C ARG A 37 -10.45 0.58 -12.46
N ILE A 38 -9.62 1.09 -11.57
CA ILE A 38 -9.54 2.50 -11.21
C ILE A 38 -8.24 3.03 -11.79
N TYR A 39 -8.34 4.06 -12.63
CA TYR A 39 -7.20 4.76 -13.22
C TYR A 39 -7.07 6.12 -12.57
N GLY A 40 -5.84 6.53 -12.32
CA GLY A 40 -5.61 7.84 -11.74
C GLY A 40 -4.13 8.18 -11.63
N ARG A 41 -3.90 9.24 -10.86
CA ARG A 41 -2.57 9.65 -10.44
C ARG A 41 -2.49 9.63 -8.92
N GLY A 42 -1.39 9.13 -8.39
CA GLY A 42 -1.19 9.02 -6.96
C GLY A 42 0.19 9.47 -6.52
N ARG A 43 0.30 9.65 -5.21
CA ARG A 43 1.57 9.95 -4.53
C ARG A 43 1.59 9.29 -3.15
N PRO A 44 2.78 8.94 -2.65
CA PRO A 44 2.93 8.52 -1.27
C PRO A 44 2.80 9.71 -0.32
N VAL A 45 2.10 9.51 0.80
CA VAL A 45 2.05 10.41 1.95
C VAL A 45 2.62 9.66 3.15
N LEU A 46 3.68 10.19 3.72
CA LEU A 46 4.44 9.56 4.80
C LEU A 46 4.14 10.20 6.15
N PRO A 47 4.47 9.53 7.28
CA PRO A 47 4.19 10.02 8.63
C PRO A 47 4.77 11.39 8.96
N GLN A 48 5.89 11.75 8.32
CA GLN A 48 6.53 13.07 8.44
C GLN A 48 5.90 14.17 7.56
N ASP A 49 4.92 13.85 6.71
CA ASP A 49 4.31 14.83 5.80
C ASP A 49 3.17 15.58 6.50
N ALA A 50 2.99 16.86 6.16
CA ALA A 50 1.99 17.73 6.78
C ALA A 50 0.54 17.21 6.66
N GLU A 51 0.23 16.50 5.59
CA GLU A 51 -1.11 15.98 5.29
C GLU A 51 -1.40 14.64 5.99
N TRP A 52 -0.38 14.02 6.62
CA TRP A 52 -0.48 12.69 7.21
C TRP A 52 -1.66 12.57 8.17
N ASN A 53 -1.75 13.47 9.16
CA ASN A 53 -2.74 13.37 10.23
C ASN A 53 -4.19 13.43 9.67
N ALA A 54 -4.44 14.28 8.69
CA ALA A 54 -5.76 14.41 8.08
C ALA A 54 -6.17 13.15 7.30
N LEU A 55 -5.22 12.56 6.56
CA LEU A 55 -5.46 11.34 5.80
C LEU A 55 -5.57 10.12 6.71
N ALA A 56 -4.65 9.96 7.66
CA ALA A 56 -4.58 8.85 8.61
C ALA A 56 -5.85 8.73 9.45
N ALA A 57 -6.54 9.84 9.75
CA ALA A 57 -7.82 9.82 10.47
C ALA A 57 -8.93 9.03 9.77
N ASN A 58 -8.80 8.73 8.47
CA ASN A 58 -9.74 7.92 7.71
C ASN A 58 -9.44 6.41 7.79
N PHE A 59 -8.40 6.01 8.52
CA PHE A 59 -7.93 4.63 8.62
C PHE A 59 -7.75 4.23 10.08
N THR A 60 -8.04 2.96 10.38
CA THR A 60 -7.46 2.32 11.56
C THR A 60 -6.00 2.03 11.25
N LEU A 61 -5.09 2.71 11.93
CA LEU A 61 -3.67 2.45 11.76
C LEU A 61 -3.33 1.10 12.40
N ILE A 62 -2.54 0.30 11.70
CA ILE A 62 -2.12 -1.03 12.17
C ILE A 62 -0.59 -1.13 12.25
N PRO A 63 -0.06 -2.01 13.12
CA PRO A 63 1.38 -2.24 13.26
C PRO A 63 2.09 -2.38 11.91
N GLY A 64 3.13 -1.56 11.70
CA GLY A 64 3.94 -1.57 10.48
C GLY A 64 3.37 -0.78 9.31
N THR A 65 2.31 0.00 9.52
CA THR A 65 1.92 1.07 8.58
C THR A 65 3.15 1.93 8.26
N ARG A 66 3.44 2.15 6.97
CA ARG A 66 4.58 2.96 6.52
C ARG A 66 4.19 4.23 5.77
N GLN A 67 3.08 4.21 5.04
CA GLN A 67 2.62 5.34 4.24
C GLN A 67 1.15 5.15 3.83
N ILE A 68 0.56 6.21 3.27
CA ILE A 68 -0.74 6.18 2.63
C ILE A 68 -0.53 6.58 1.17
N PHE A 69 -1.10 5.82 0.24
CA PHE A 69 -1.14 6.25 -1.16
C PHE A 69 -2.42 7.06 -1.39
N LEU A 70 -2.27 8.36 -1.57
CA LEU A 70 -3.34 9.24 -2.01
C LEU A 70 -3.44 9.16 -3.53
N ILE A 71 -4.66 9.01 -4.05
CA ILE A 71 -4.92 8.78 -5.48
C ILE A 71 -6.06 9.69 -5.89
N ASP A 72 -5.79 10.55 -6.86
CA ASP A 72 -6.76 11.32 -7.62
C ASP A 72 -7.26 10.43 -8.76
N ILE A 73 -8.56 10.11 -8.75
CA ILE A 73 -9.17 9.17 -9.69
C ILE A 73 -9.57 9.92 -10.95
N ASP A 74 -9.02 9.50 -12.08
CA ASP A 74 -9.34 10.06 -13.40
C ASP A 74 -10.55 9.34 -14.03
N SER A 75 -10.59 8.01 -13.92
CA SER A 75 -11.67 7.21 -14.50
C SER A 75 -11.81 5.83 -13.86
N VAL A 76 -12.97 5.21 -14.06
CA VAL A 76 -13.30 3.87 -13.60
C VAL A 76 -13.86 3.08 -14.79
N GLN A 77 -13.40 1.84 -14.97
CA GLN A 77 -13.87 0.98 -16.05
C GLN A 77 -14.12 -0.44 -15.56
N THR A 78 -15.10 -1.11 -16.17
CA THR A 78 -15.39 -2.53 -15.96
C THR A 78 -15.09 -3.33 -17.22
N SER A 79 -14.70 -4.60 -17.06
CA SER A 79 -14.56 -5.55 -18.17
C SER A 79 -15.08 -6.93 -17.76
N CYS A 80 -15.47 -7.75 -18.75
CA CYS A 80 -16.16 -9.03 -18.53
C CYS A 80 -15.39 -10.06 -17.69
N GLY A 81 -14.07 -9.92 -17.55
CA GLY A 81 -13.28 -10.76 -16.64
C GLY A 81 -13.26 -12.26 -16.96
N TRP A 82 -13.56 -12.70 -18.18
CA TRP A 82 -13.67 -14.12 -18.54
C TRP A 82 -12.40 -14.96 -18.32
N GLY A 83 -11.23 -14.32 -18.20
CA GLY A 83 -9.96 -14.99 -17.84
C GLY A 83 -9.65 -15.01 -16.34
N VAL A 84 -10.49 -14.42 -15.48
CA VAL A 84 -10.32 -14.47 -14.02
C VAL A 84 -10.71 -15.87 -13.53
N PRO A 85 -9.83 -16.58 -12.79
CA PRO A 85 -10.14 -17.91 -12.31
C PRO A 85 -11.16 -17.88 -11.17
N MET A 86 -11.86 -18.99 -10.98
CA MET A 86 -12.63 -19.24 -9.76
C MET A 86 -11.66 -19.47 -8.59
N MET A 87 -11.80 -18.72 -7.50
CA MET A 87 -11.04 -18.92 -6.26
C MET A 87 -11.94 -18.75 -5.04
N GLU A 88 -11.70 -19.55 -4.01
CA GLU A 88 -12.35 -19.42 -2.70
C GLU A 88 -11.37 -18.79 -1.70
N LEU A 89 -11.80 -17.72 -1.03
CA LEU A 89 -11.04 -17.14 0.07
C LEU A 89 -11.20 -18.03 1.31
N GLN A 90 -10.14 -18.73 1.70
CA GLN A 90 -10.15 -19.52 2.94
C GLN A 90 -10.09 -18.63 4.18
N HIS A 91 -9.08 -17.75 4.25
CA HIS A 91 -8.89 -16.74 5.30
C HIS A 91 -7.77 -15.76 4.90
N GLU A 92 -7.71 -14.60 5.56
CA GLU A 92 -6.60 -13.67 5.42
C GLU A 92 -5.37 -14.12 6.24
N ARG A 93 -4.17 -13.93 5.68
CA ARG A 93 -2.93 -14.21 6.42
C ARG A 93 -2.65 -13.08 7.41
N ASP A 94 -2.43 -13.44 8.67
CA ASP A 94 -2.03 -12.49 9.70
C ASP A 94 -0.51 -12.32 9.85
N THR A 95 0.27 -13.04 9.03
CA THR A 95 1.73 -13.17 9.16
C THR A 95 2.45 -11.82 9.12
N LEU A 96 2.07 -10.93 8.20
CA LEU A 96 2.71 -9.61 8.08
C LEU A 96 2.41 -8.74 9.30
N GLN A 97 1.16 -8.74 9.76
CA GLN A 97 0.76 -8.00 10.95
C GLN A 97 1.41 -8.57 12.21
N LYS A 98 1.54 -9.90 12.33
CA LYS A 98 2.28 -10.56 13.42
C LYS A 98 3.75 -10.16 13.42
N TYR A 99 4.40 -10.19 12.24
CA TYR A 99 5.78 -9.75 12.07
C TYR A 99 5.98 -8.32 12.58
N HIS A 100 5.08 -7.40 12.23
CA HIS A 100 5.16 -6.02 12.70
C HIS A 100 4.84 -5.86 14.19
N ARG A 101 3.85 -6.57 14.73
CA ARG A 101 3.53 -6.53 16.17
C ARG A 101 4.68 -6.99 17.05
N GLN A 102 5.48 -7.94 16.57
CA GLN A 102 6.60 -8.53 17.30
C GLN A 102 7.93 -7.80 17.05
N ALA A 103 7.96 -6.82 16.15
CA ALA A 103 9.17 -6.10 15.81
C ALA A 103 9.59 -5.15 16.94
N ASP A 104 10.89 -5.13 17.24
CA ASP A 104 11.47 -4.02 17.96
C ASP A 104 11.35 -2.74 17.12
N ARG A 105 10.86 -1.65 17.72
CA ARG A 105 10.47 -0.45 17.00
C ARG A 105 11.66 0.27 16.38
N ASP A 106 12.76 0.36 17.12
CA ASP A 106 13.95 1.08 16.69
C ASP A 106 14.67 0.28 15.60
N LEU A 107 14.84 -1.03 15.80
CA LEU A 107 15.42 -1.91 14.77
C LEU A 107 14.56 -1.95 13.51
N TRP A 108 13.23 -1.86 13.62
CA TRP A 108 12.36 -1.77 12.46
C TRP A 108 12.60 -0.48 11.68
N VAL A 109 12.68 0.66 12.36
CA VAL A 109 12.94 1.94 11.70
C VAL A 109 14.30 1.93 11.01
N GLU A 110 15.37 1.47 11.67
CA GLU A 110 16.70 1.37 11.06
C GLU A 110 16.69 0.48 9.81
N LYS A 111 16.05 -0.69 9.89
CA LYS A 111 15.92 -1.58 8.74
C LYS A 111 15.18 -0.95 7.56
N PHE A 112 14.13 -0.16 7.81
CA PHE A 112 13.35 0.45 6.74
C PHE A 112 13.96 1.74 6.20
N LYS A 113 14.81 2.44 6.97
CA LYS A 113 15.60 3.59 6.50
C LYS A 113 16.55 3.24 5.37
N GLU A 114 17.08 2.01 5.34
CA GLU A 114 17.97 1.53 4.28
C GLU A 114 17.25 1.25 2.95
N ARG A 115 15.91 1.21 2.94
CA ARG A 115 15.11 0.86 1.76
C ARG A 115 14.77 2.09 0.94
N THR A 116 15.78 2.63 0.27
CA THR A 116 15.70 3.92 -0.44
C THR A 116 15.65 3.80 -1.95
N GLN A 117 15.59 2.57 -2.50
CA GLN A 117 15.55 2.35 -3.95
C GLN A 117 14.61 1.20 -4.32
N SER A 118 13.99 1.29 -5.49
CA SER A 118 13.24 0.21 -6.15
C SER A 118 14.17 -0.76 -6.88
N ILE A 119 13.59 -1.86 -7.38
CA ILE A 119 14.32 -2.87 -8.17
C ILE A 119 14.95 -2.30 -9.46
N ASP A 120 14.39 -1.23 -10.01
CA ASP A 120 14.85 -0.52 -11.20
C ASP A 120 15.69 0.74 -10.87
N GLY A 121 16.02 0.96 -9.59
CA GLY A 121 16.94 2.00 -9.13
C GLY A 121 16.31 3.38 -8.92
N LEU A 122 14.99 3.50 -8.97
CA LEU A 122 14.30 4.75 -8.66
C LEU A 122 14.33 5.02 -7.15
N PRO A 123 14.46 6.29 -6.73
CA PRO A 123 14.53 6.63 -5.31
C PRO A 123 13.19 6.43 -4.61
N THR A 124 13.25 6.05 -3.34
CA THR A 124 12.12 6.02 -2.43
C THR A 124 12.44 6.77 -1.15
N ARG A 125 11.42 7.30 -0.49
CA ARG A 125 11.56 7.94 0.81
C ARG A 125 11.06 6.97 1.91
N PRO A 126 11.89 6.67 2.93
CA PRO A 126 11.47 5.81 4.03
C PRO A 126 10.64 6.58 5.06
N THR A 127 9.80 5.86 5.81
CA THR A 127 9.10 6.39 6.99
C THR A 127 10.11 6.75 8.08
N ASP A 128 9.83 7.82 8.83
CA ASP A 128 10.69 8.29 9.93
C ASP A 128 10.45 7.56 11.26
N ARG A 129 9.30 6.89 11.40
CA ARG A 129 8.89 6.23 12.65
C ARG A 129 8.13 4.95 12.42
N PHE A 130 8.14 4.10 13.45
CA PHE A 130 7.27 2.93 13.55
C PHE A 130 5.87 3.35 14.02
N ILE A 131 4.84 2.87 13.33
CA ILE A 131 3.44 3.03 13.74
C ILE A 131 3.01 1.73 14.42
N ALA A 132 2.69 1.82 15.71
CA ALA A 132 2.19 0.70 16.50
C ALA A 132 0.73 0.35 16.18
N GLY A 133 -0.02 1.28 15.61
CA GLY A 133 -1.46 1.15 15.40
C GLY A 133 -2.28 1.37 16.66
N ASP A 134 -3.59 1.50 16.47
CA ASP A 134 -4.55 1.57 17.58
C ASP A 134 -4.84 0.11 17.99
N ALA A 135 -4.38 -0.26 19.18
CA ALA A 135 -4.41 -1.62 19.71
C ALA A 135 -5.83 -2.21 19.82
#